data_AF-A0A2T9XC36-F1
#
_entry.id   AF-A0A2T9XC36-F1
#
_cell.length_a   1.000
_cell.length_b   1.000
_cell.length_c   1.000
_cell.angle_alpha   90.00
_cell.angle_beta   90.00
_cell.angle_gamma   90.00
#
_symmetry.space_group_name_H-M   'P 1'
#
loop_
_entity.id
_entity.type
_entity.pdbx_description
1 polymer ?
#
loop_
_entity_poly.entity_id
_entity_poly.type
_entity_poly.pdbx_seq_one_letter_code
_entity_poly.pdbx_strand_id
1 'polypeptide(L)'
;MRKAIYFDNRLGISSFLNNEILIEKPRDYEVLDYYTISKWLEQSDKDDILIFAQDIVPYTAYEITPFNNDSKLLNFIRRGGIVTWIGDVPFFYRLHCFSKEYKEKIERVKDLLKKQVAFTPTPEFYLQKFGPYDKGDQICVLDIIGGFYVDVDRENVNWISLDYEHLGFFKLNEVCYLYSPSAVNKTLLGKLLQYESNASLRPIKYTTKILPLTLTTLSGVCKGKYAGSWIAQIGEGYFIRLYDVKEELNAHKVFEITEKIASTNI
;
A
#
# COMPACT_ATOMS: atom_id res chain seq x y z
N MET A 1 -0.29 8.98 -21.69
CA MET A 1 -0.91 8.48 -20.46
C MET A 1 -1.20 6.99 -20.60
N ARG A 2 -0.31 6.18 -20.05
CA ARG A 2 -0.49 4.75 -19.78
C ARG A 2 -1.29 4.60 -18.49
N LYS A 3 -2.09 3.53 -18.42
CA LYS A 3 -2.93 3.24 -17.27
C LYS A 3 -2.76 1.78 -16.90
N ALA A 4 -2.52 1.52 -15.63
CA ALA A 4 -2.27 0.18 -15.15
C ALA A 4 -2.96 -0.10 -13.82
N ILE A 5 -3.30 -1.37 -13.62
CA ILE A 5 -3.72 -1.91 -12.34
C ILE A 5 -2.67 -2.91 -11.91
N TYR A 6 -2.12 -2.73 -10.72
CA TYR A 6 -1.34 -3.76 -10.09
C TYR A 6 -2.27 -4.73 -9.34
N PHE A 7 -2.25 -5.99 -9.79
CA PHE A 7 -3.00 -7.09 -9.20
C PHE A 7 -2.34 -8.44 -9.57
N ASP A 8 -1.99 -9.24 -8.58
CA ASP A 8 -1.36 -10.54 -8.79
C ASP A 8 -2.09 -11.66 -8.03
N ASN A 9 -3.04 -12.32 -8.70
CA ASN A 9 -3.78 -13.46 -8.12
C ASN A 9 -2.90 -14.68 -7.83
N ARG A 10 -1.73 -14.80 -8.46
CA ARG A 10 -0.82 -15.93 -8.25
C ARG A 10 -0.24 -15.89 -6.84
N LEU A 11 -0.27 -14.74 -6.19
CA LEU A 11 0.18 -14.58 -4.80
C LEU A 11 -0.62 -15.42 -3.82
N GLY A 12 -1.88 -15.79 -4.12
CA GLY A 12 -2.66 -16.72 -3.29
C GLY A 12 -2.88 -16.26 -1.83
N ILE A 13 -2.54 -15.02 -1.50
CA ILE A 13 -2.81 -14.40 -0.20
C ILE A 13 -4.15 -13.65 -0.35
N SER A 14 -5.24 -14.40 -0.17
CA SER A 14 -6.61 -13.96 -0.50
C SER A 14 -7.17 -12.81 0.34
N SER A 15 -6.52 -12.49 1.47
CA SER A 15 -7.05 -11.51 2.44
C SER A 15 -6.99 -10.05 1.98
N PHE A 16 -6.41 -9.79 0.80
CA PHE A 16 -6.06 -8.44 0.37
C PHE A 16 -6.34 -8.17 -1.10
N LEU A 17 -7.26 -8.93 -1.72
CA LEU A 17 -7.57 -8.82 -3.15
C LEU A 17 -8.95 -8.19 -3.36
N ASN A 18 -9.00 -7.15 -4.19
CA ASN A 18 -10.26 -6.61 -4.67
C ASN A 18 -10.51 -6.99 -6.14
N ASN A 19 -11.23 -8.09 -6.35
CA ASN A 19 -11.56 -8.59 -7.69
C ASN A 19 -12.51 -7.64 -8.44
N GLU A 20 -13.28 -6.81 -7.75
CA GLU A 20 -14.25 -5.88 -8.37
C GLU A 20 -13.55 -4.88 -9.28
N ILE A 21 -12.40 -4.35 -8.82
CA ILE A 21 -11.55 -3.44 -9.61
C ILE A 21 -11.11 -4.08 -10.93
N LEU A 22 -10.83 -5.38 -10.95
CA LEU A 22 -10.49 -6.08 -12.19
C LEU A 22 -11.69 -6.36 -13.09
N ILE A 23 -12.84 -6.69 -12.48
CA ILE A 23 -14.07 -6.99 -13.22
C ILE A 23 -14.55 -5.74 -13.96
N GLU A 24 -14.51 -4.59 -13.31
CA GLU A 24 -14.96 -3.30 -13.87
C GLU A 24 -13.87 -2.53 -14.60
N LYS A 25 -12.66 -3.09 -14.69
CA LYS A 25 -11.49 -2.43 -15.30
C LYS A 25 -11.78 -1.95 -16.72
N PRO A 26 -11.56 -0.66 -17.04
CA PRO A 26 -11.63 -0.16 -18.41
C PRO A 26 -10.64 -0.88 -19.35
N ARG A 27 -10.95 -0.92 -20.65
CA ARG A 27 -10.17 -1.69 -21.63
C ARG A 27 -8.74 -1.20 -21.81
N ASP A 28 -8.51 0.09 -21.60
CA ASP A 28 -7.23 0.78 -21.75
C ASP A 28 -6.29 0.61 -20.55
N TYR A 29 -6.75 0.00 -19.45
CA TYR A 29 -5.86 -0.36 -18.34
C TYR A 29 -5.18 -1.70 -18.60
N GLU A 30 -3.85 -1.73 -18.56
CA GLU A 30 -3.10 -2.99 -18.48
C GLU A 30 -3.12 -3.56 -17.05
N VAL A 31 -2.98 -4.88 -16.91
CA VAL A 31 -2.87 -5.53 -15.60
C VAL A 31 -1.42 -5.93 -15.39
N LEU A 32 -0.83 -5.38 -14.34
CA LEU A 32 0.54 -5.63 -13.92
C LEU A 32 0.58 -6.62 -12.78
N ASP A 33 1.67 -7.36 -12.73
CA ASP A 33 1.91 -8.39 -11.73
C ASP A 33 3.27 -8.14 -11.04
N TYR A 34 3.66 -9.03 -10.11
CA TYR A 34 4.91 -8.86 -9.36
C TYR A 34 6.15 -8.69 -10.24
N TYR A 35 6.17 -9.33 -11.43
CA TYR A 35 7.31 -9.35 -12.33
C TYR A 35 7.28 -8.20 -13.35
N THR A 36 6.11 -7.72 -13.74
CA THR A 36 5.97 -6.69 -14.78
C THR A 36 5.95 -5.26 -14.25
N ILE A 37 5.52 -5.05 -12.99
CA ILE A 37 5.36 -3.70 -12.41
C ILE A 37 6.65 -2.87 -12.42
N SER A 38 7.80 -3.48 -12.14
CA SER A 38 9.08 -2.76 -12.08
C SER A 38 9.43 -2.13 -13.43
N LYS A 39 9.33 -2.92 -14.50
CA LYS A 39 9.62 -2.46 -15.86
C LYS A 39 8.60 -1.40 -16.29
N TRP A 40 7.35 -1.57 -15.90
CA TRP A 40 6.31 -0.59 -16.16
C TRP A 40 6.67 0.76 -15.54
N LEU A 41 6.96 0.81 -14.24
CA LEU A 41 7.32 2.04 -13.50
C LEU A 41 8.53 2.79 -14.11
N GLU A 42 9.52 2.05 -14.61
CA GLU A 42 10.70 2.62 -15.26
C GLU A 42 10.38 3.27 -16.61
N GLN A 43 9.42 2.71 -17.34
CA GLN A 43 8.99 3.15 -18.66
C GLN A 43 7.80 4.12 -18.63
N SER A 44 7.26 4.43 -17.45
CA SER A 44 6.13 5.33 -17.32
C SER A 44 6.58 6.79 -17.31
N ASP A 45 5.73 7.62 -17.90
CA ASP A 45 5.92 9.07 -18.03
C ASP A 45 5.02 9.83 -17.06
N LYS A 46 5.08 11.16 -17.12
CA LYS A 46 4.20 12.08 -16.40
C LYS A 46 2.73 11.79 -16.73
N ASP A 47 1.86 11.95 -15.72
CA ASP A 47 0.41 11.73 -15.74
C ASP A 47 -0.02 10.27 -15.94
N ASP A 48 0.91 9.32 -16.12
CA ASP A 48 0.59 7.89 -16.14
C ASP A 48 -0.02 7.45 -14.81
N ILE A 49 -0.95 6.48 -14.87
CA ILE A 49 -1.77 6.05 -13.74
C ILE A 49 -1.43 4.62 -13.34
N LEU A 50 -1.23 4.40 -12.05
CA LEU A 50 -1.08 3.08 -11.43
C LEU A 50 -2.07 2.91 -10.27
N ILE A 51 -2.97 1.93 -10.38
CA ILE A 51 -3.92 1.60 -9.31
C ILE A 51 -3.46 0.31 -8.62
N PHE A 52 -3.20 0.36 -7.32
CA PHE A 52 -3.00 -0.82 -6.49
C PHE A 52 -4.37 -1.36 -6.06
N ALA A 53 -4.75 -2.52 -6.61
CA ALA A 53 -5.99 -3.23 -6.26
C ALA A 53 -5.76 -4.33 -5.21
N GLN A 54 -4.63 -4.25 -4.50
CA GLN A 54 -4.24 -5.15 -3.42
C GLN A 54 -3.34 -4.46 -2.40
N ASP A 55 -3.42 -4.89 -1.14
CA ASP A 55 -2.66 -4.28 -0.03
C ASP A 55 -1.20 -4.73 0.10
N ILE A 56 -0.72 -5.52 -0.87
CA ILE A 56 0.63 -6.08 -0.87
C ILE A 56 1.44 -5.38 -1.94
N VAL A 57 2.47 -4.63 -1.56
CA VAL A 57 3.37 -3.99 -2.51
C VAL A 57 4.53 -4.92 -2.90
N PRO A 58 4.87 -5.05 -4.20
CA PRO A 58 6.05 -5.80 -4.63
C PRO A 58 7.34 -5.15 -4.17
N TYR A 59 8.30 -5.97 -3.71
CA TYR A 59 9.69 -5.55 -3.50
C TYR A 59 10.27 -4.89 -4.76
N THR A 60 9.90 -5.39 -5.94
CA THR A 60 10.32 -4.87 -7.25
C THR A 60 9.83 -3.45 -7.55
N ALA A 61 8.78 -2.98 -6.88
CA ALA A 61 8.25 -1.62 -6.99
C ALA A 61 8.70 -0.72 -5.82
N TYR A 62 8.78 -1.30 -4.62
CA TYR A 62 9.04 -0.57 -3.39
C TYR A 62 10.06 -1.30 -2.50
N GLU A 63 11.32 -0.94 -2.69
CA GLU A 63 12.41 -1.35 -1.82
C GLU A 63 12.54 -0.36 -0.65
N ILE A 64 12.23 -0.85 0.54
CA ILE A 64 12.50 -0.16 1.80
C ILE A 64 13.81 -0.70 2.31
N THR A 65 14.85 0.10 2.19
CA THR A 65 15.94 0.06 3.16
C THR A 65 16.15 1.49 3.64
N PRO A 66 16.42 1.71 4.95
CA PRO A 66 16.65 3.05 5.48
C PRO A 66 17.84 3.79 4.85
N PHE A 67 18.60 3.13 3.98
CA PHE A 67 19.73 3.69 3.23
C PHE A 67 19.48 3.81 1.72
N ASN A 68 18.39 3.22 1.20
CA ASN A 68 18.04 3.29 -0.22
C ASN A 68 16.80 4.17 -0.39
N ASN A 69 17.01 5.38 -0.90
CA ASN A 69 15.94 6.30 -1.27
C ASN A 69 15.45 6.09 -2.72
N ASP A 70 15.97 5.08 -3.42
CA ASP A 70 15.72 4.82 -4.84
C ASP A 70 14.56 3.85 -5.06
N SER A 71 13.40 4.17 -4.48
CA SER A 71 12.17 3.43 -4.79
C SER A 71 11.68 3.81 -6.19
N LYS A 72 11.48 2.80 -7.05
CA LYS A 72 10.88 2.99 -8.38
C LYS A 72 9.50 3.63 -8.30
N LEU A 73 8.68 3.21 -7.32
CA LEU A 73 7.38 3.82 -7.06
C LEU A 73 7.51 5.29 -6.63
N LEU A 74 8.46 5.62 -5.74
CA LEU A 74 8.70 7.02 -5.33
C LEU A 74 9.14 7.88 -6.53
N ASN A 75 10.07 7.38 -7.33
CA ASN A 75 10.57 8.09 -8.52
C ASN A 75 9.46 8.29 -9.56
N PHE A 76 8.61 7.28 -9.76
CA PHE A 76 7.44 7.39 -10.63
C PHE A 76 6.54 8.55 -10.19
N ILE A 77 6.15 8.61 -8.91
CA ILE A 77 5.28 9.69 -8.41
C ILE A 77 6.00 11.04 -8.51
N ARG A 78 7.28 11.12 -8.11
CA ARG A 78 8.06 12.38 -8.17
C ARG A 78 8.09 13.00 -9.57
N ARG A 79 8.09 12.17 -10.63
CA ARG A 79 8.10 12.60 -12.04
C ARG A 79 6.70 12.91 -12.61
N GLY A 80 5.66 12.91 -11.79
CA GLY A 80 4.29 13.22 -12.21
C GLY A 80 3.38 12.00 -12.35
N GLY A 81 3.83 10.81 -11.95
CA GLY A 81 2.99 9.63 -11.92
C GLY A 81 1.90 9.71 -10.85
N ILE A 82 0.78 9.03 -11.10
CA ILE A 82 -0.39 9.03 -10.22
C ILE A 82 -0.61 7.63 -9.70
N VAL A 83 -0.61 7.49 -8.38
CA VAL A 83 -0.82 6.22 -7.71
C VAL A 83 -2.11 6.27 -6.91
N THR A 84 -3.03 5.35 -7.18
CA THR A 84 -4.23 5.15 -6.35
C THR A 84 -4.11 3.83 -5.60
N TRP A 85 -4.23 3.87 -4.28
CA TRP A 85 -4.24 2.71 -3.40
C TRP A 85 -5.66 2.40 -2.94
N ILE A 86 -6.10 1.17 -3.19
CA ILE A 86 -7.39 0.63 -2.75
C ILE A 86 -7.16 -0.49 -1.73
N GLY A 87 -7.72 -0.34 -0.53
CA GLY A 87 -7.62 -1.34 0.53
C GLY A 87 -7.18 -0.76 1.88
N ASP A 88 -6.68 -1.64 2.74
CA ASP A 88 -6.30 -1.45 4.14
C ASP A 88 -5.22 -0.34 4.31
N VAL A 89 -4.00 -0.70 4.72
CA VAL A 89 -2.94 0.27 5.02
C VAL A 89 -1.87 0.22 3.94
N PRO A 90 -1.63 1.33 3.21
CA PRO A 90 -0.53 1.42 2.26
C PRO A 90 0.80 0.98 2.86
N PHE A 91 1.55 0.18 2.12
CA PHE A 91 2.91 -0.25 2.48
C PHE A 91 3.03 -1.07 3.77
N PHE A 92 1.93 -1.56 4.34
CA PHE A 92 2.00 -2.39 5.55
C PHE A 92 2.58 -3.78 5.24
N TYR A 93 2.26 -4.32 4.07
CA TYR A 93 2.78 -5.61 3.58
C TYR A 93 3.61 -5.42 2.32
N ARG A 94 4.82 -5.99 2.30
CA ARG A 94 5.64 -6.11 1.09
C ARG A 94 5.95 -7.57 0.78
N LEU A 95 5.79 -7.97 -0.46
CA LEU A 95 6.18 -9.30 -0.90
C LEU A 95 7.58 -9.28 -1.49
N HIS A 96 8.41 -10.25 -1.11
CA HIS A 96 9.71 -10.50 -1.72
C HIS A 96 9.82 -11.98 -2.11
N CYS A 97 10.00 -12.24 -3.39
CA CYS A 97 10.16 -13.59 -3.95
C CYS A 97 11.61 -13.89 -4.35
N PHE A 98 12.05 -15.10 -4.03
CA PHE A 98 13.40 -15.62 -4.25
C PHE A 98 13.37 -16.93 -5.04
N SER A 99 14.52 -17.35 -5.58
CA SER A 99 14.66 -18.71 -6.10
C SER A 99 14.53 -19.74 -4.96
N LYS A 100 14.11 -20.97 -5.27
CA LYS A 100 13.95 -22.04 -4.26
C LYS A 100 15.20 -22.39 -3.46
N GLU A 101 16.37 -22.05 -3.96
CA GLU A 101 17.66 -22.23 -3.26
C GLU A 101 17.72 -21.39 -1.95
N TYR A 102 16.94 -20.32 -1.84
CA TYR A 102 16.86 -19.49 -0.65
C TYR A 102 16.07 -20.12 0.51
N LYS A 103 15.45 -21.29 0.31
CA LYS A 103 14.58 -21.92 1.31
C LYS A 103 15.23 -22.03 2.69
N GLU A 104 16.48 -22.51 2.75
CA GLU A 104 17.16 -22.64 4.04
C GLU A 104 17.47 -21.28 4.69
N LYS A 105 17.83 -20.27 3.90
CA LYS A 105 18.05 -18.90 4.41
C LYS A 105 16.76 -18.32 5.00
N ILE A 106 15.64 -18.52 4.29
CA ILE A 106 14.32 -18.04 4.73
C ILE A 106 13.90 -18.69 6.04
N GLU A 107 14.12 -20.00 6.22
CA GLU A 107 13.82 -20.67 7.49
C GLU A 107 14.70 -20.15 8.63
N ARG A 108 16.01 -19.94 8.40
CA ARG A 108 16.90 -19.34 9.40
C ARG A 108 16.45 -17.94 9.82
N VAL A 109 16.04 -17.14 8.85
CA VAL A 109 15.50 -15.80 9.08
C VAL A 109 14.16 -15.84 9.82
N LYS A 110 13.29 -16.81 9.53
CA LYS A 110 12.04 -17.02 10.26
C LYS A 110 12.28 -17.37 11.73
N ASP A 111 13.31 -18.17 12.02
CA ASP A 111 13.73 -18.47 13.38
C ASP A 111 14.29 -17.24 14.10
N LEU A 112 15.04 -16.39 13.40
CA LEU A 112 15.48 -15.10 13.94
C LEU A 112 14.29 -14.18 14.22
N LEU A 113 13.36 -14.06 13.28
CA LEU A 113 12.13 -13.28 13.43
C LEU A 113 11.36 -13.74 14.67
N LYS A 114 11.17 -15.05 14.85
CA LYS A 114 10.51 -15.64 16.03
C LYS A 114 11.13 -15.18 17.34
N LYS A 115 12.46 -15.10 17.42
CA LYS A 115 13.17 -14.59 18.61
C LYS A 115 12.94 -13.09 18.80
N GLN A 116 12.97 -12.31 17.72
CA GLN A 116 12.84 -10.85 17.80
C GLN A 116 11.41 -10.40 18.14
N VAL A 117 10.38 -11.05 17.61
CA VAL A 117 8.98 -10.65 17.86
C VAL A 117 8.40 -11.24 19.13
N ALA A 118 9.09 -12.16 19.82
CA ALA A 118 8.59 -12.90 20.98
C ALA A 118 8.03 -12.01 22.11
N PHE A 119 8.52 -10.77 22.23
CA PHE A 119 8.10 -9.81 23.24
C PHE A 119 7.16 -8.72 22.71
N THR A 120 6.73 -8.82 21.45
CA THR A 120 5.69 -7.93 20.91
C THR A 120 4.32 -8.34 21.45
N PRO A 121 3.30 -7.47 21.43
CA PRO A 121 1.95 -7.82 21.90
C PRO A 121 1.26 -8.93 21.09
N THR A 122 1.68 -9.14 19.83
CA THR A 122 1.05 -10.09 18.89
C THR A 122 2.11 -10.83 18.05
N PRO A 123 2.97 -11.67 18.64
CA PRO A 123 4.03 -12.37 17.92
C PRO A 123 3.48 -13.31 16.84
N GLU A 124 2.36 -13.96 17.09
CA GLU A 124 1.72 -14.89 16.15
C GLU A 124 1.28 -14.21 14.86
N PHE A 125 0.85 -12.94 14.94
CA PHE A 125 0.47 -12.16 13.76
C PHE A 125 1.62 -12.08 12.76
N TYR A 126 2.83 -11.77 13.23
CA TYR A 126 4.00 -11.66 12.38
C TYR A 126 4.41 -13.03 11.79
N LEU A 127 4.42 -14.07 12.62
CA LEU A 127 4.88 -15.40 12.22
C LEU A 127 3.94 -16.12 11.24
N GLN A 128 2.63 -15.94 11.40
CA GLN A 128 1.64 -16.55 10.49
C GLN A 128 1.65 -15.89 9.11
N LYS A 129 1.99 -14.60 9.05
CA LYS A 129 1.96 -13.80 7.81
C LYS A 129 3.29 -13.80 7.07
N PHE A 130 4.42 -14.04 7.72
CA PHE A 130 5.73 -13.93 7.07
C PHE A 130 5.95 -14.93 5.91
N GLY A 131 5.33 -16.11 5.96
CA GLY A 131 5.59 -17.22 5.02
C GLY A 131 6.54 -18.28 5.62
N PRO A 132 7.27 -19.04 4.80
CA PRO A 132 7.37 -18.92 3.34
C PRO A 132 6.10 -19.33 2.59
N TYR A 133 5.96 -18.82 1.37
CA TYR A 133 4.91 -19.14 0.41
C TYR A 133 5.54 -19.71 -0.87
N ASP A 134 5.28 -20.98 -1.19
CA ASP A 134 5.72 -21.60 -2.44
C ASP A 134 4.93 -21.05 -3.64
N LYS A 135 5.65 -20.64 -4.71
CA LYS A 135 5.10 -20.05 -5.93
C LYS A 135 5.84 -20.55 -7.16
N GLY A 136 5.38 -21.68 -7.71
CA GLY A 136 6.01 -22.28 -8.88
C GLY A 136 7.44 -22.72 -8.55
N ASP A 137 8.42 -22.08 -9.19
CA ASP A 137 9.86 -22.24 -8.99
C ASP A 137 10.46 -21.26 -7.96
N GLN A 138 9.64 -20.39 -7.37
CA GLN A 138 10.03 -19.41 -6.38
C GLN A 138 9.46 -19.69 -4.99
N ILE A 139 10.07 -19.05 -4.00
CA ILE A 139 9.63 -19.01 -2.61
C ILE A 139 9.56 -17.55 -2.18
N CYS A 140 8.42 -17.13 -1.65
CA CYS A 140 8.19 -15.73 -1.28
C CYS A 140 7.99 -15.58 0.22
N VAL A 141 8.35 -14.40 0.73
CA VAL A 141 8.07 -13.96 2.10
C VAL A 141 7.28 -12.66 2.06
N LEU A 142 6.51 -12.42 3.11
CA LEU A 142 5.73 -11.19 3.30
C LEU A 142 6.31 -10.41 4.47
N ASP A 143 6.96 -9.30 4.17
CA ASP A 143 7.47 -8.36 5.17
C ASP A 143 6.31 -7.55 5.76
N ILE A 144 6.24 -7.49 7.09
CA ILE A 144 5.31 -6.61 7.80
C ILE A 144 6.07 -5.36 8.23
N ILE A 145 5.95 -4.34 7.40
CA ILE A 145 6.83 -3.17 7.44
C ILE A 145 6.44 -2.20 8.57
N GLY A 146 5.31 -2.42 9.24
CA GLY A 146 4.88 -1.69 10.44
C GLY A 146 5.76 -1.83 11.68
N GLY A 147 6.92 -2.50 11.59
CA GLY A 147 7.87 -2.60 12.71
C GLY A 147 9.24 -3.13 12.32
N PHE A 148 9.35 -3.94 11.26
CA PHE A 148 10.63 -4.45 10.78
C PHE A 148 10.60 -4.71 9.27
N TYR A 149 11.78 -4.87 8.68
CA TYR A 149 11.92 -5.53 7.39
C TYR A 149 12.91 -6.67 7.50
N VAL A 150 12.77 -7.62 6.58
CA VAL A 150 13.63 -8.76 6.50
C VAL A 150 14.62 -8.60 5.35
N ASP A 151 15.87 -8.94 5.62
CA ASP A 151 16.95 -9.04 4.64
C ASP A 151 17.38 -10.52 4.59
N VAL A 152 16.82 -11.25 3.62
CA VAL A 152 17.10 -12.68 3.48
C VAL A 152 18.52 -12.93 3.00
N ASP A 153 19.09 -12.03 2.19
CA ASP A 153 20.45 -12.16 1.68
C ASP A 153 21.49 -12.13 2.80
N ARG A 154 21.29 -11.21 3.76
CA ARG A 154 22.14 -11.06 4.96
C ARG A 154 21.66 -11.88 6.15
N GLU A 155 20.60 -12.67 5.98
CA GLU A 155 19.96 -13.46 7.03
C GLU A 155 19.65 -12.65 8.29
N ASN A 156 19.01 -11.49 8.11
CA ASN A 156 18.80 -10.51 9.19
C ASN A 156 17.37 -9.97 9.23
N VAL A 157 16.95 -9.53 10.43
CA VAL A 157 15.69 -8.82 10.68
C VAL A 157 16.04 -7.46 11.28
N ASN A 158 15.64 -6.39 10.58
CA ASN A 158 15.99 -5.03 10.91
C ASN A 158 14.75 -4.26 11.34
N TRP A 159 14.82 -3.59 12.49
CA TRP A 159 13.71 -2.77 12.99
C TRP A 159 13.61 -1.47 12.21
N ILE A 160 12.37 -1.10 11.88
CA ILE A 160 12.04 0.19 11.26
C ILE A 160 11.48 1.08 12.36
N SER A 161 12.00 2.30 12.46
CA SER A 161 11.42 3.30 13.35
C SER A 161 9.97 3.54 12.98
N LEU A 162 9.09 3.64 13.98
CA LEU A 162 7.69 4.00 13.77
C LEU A 162 7.54 5.36 13.08
N ASP A 163 8.55 6.23 13.19
CA ASP A 163 8.60 7.54 12.53
C ASP A 163 9.14 7.52 11.10
N TYR A 164 9.47 6.34 10.56
CA TYR A 164 9.94 6.19 9.18
C TYR A 164 8.86 6.61 8.18
N GLU A 165 9.26 7.47 7.24
CA GLU A 165 8.37 7.98 6.19
C GLU A 165 8.45 7.10 4.93
N HIS A 166 7.42 6.28 4.73
CA HIS A 166 7.19 5.55 3.49
C HIS A 166 6.95 6.53 2.35
N LEU A 167 7.63 6.30 1.22
CA LEU A 167 7.69 7.22 0.08
C LEU A 167 8.09 8.66 0.48
N GLY A 168 8.72 8.85 1.65
CA GLY A 168 9.08 10.17 2.16
C GLY A 168 7.90 11.03 2.64
N PHE A 169 6.70 10.45 2.84
CA PHE A 169 5.55 11.24 3.33
C PHE A 169 4.57 10.50 4.26
N PHE A 170 4.48 9.17 4.19
CA PHE A 170 3.47 8.38 4.91
C PHE A 170 4.09 7.63 6.08
N LYS A 171 3.54 7.76 7.29
CA LYS A 171 4.03 7.02 8.46
C LYS A 171 2.99 6.02 8.95
N LEU A 172 3.42 4.79 9.21
CA LEU A 172 2.50 3.76 9.72
C LEU A 172 1.98 4.07 11.13
N ASN A 173 2.72 4.83 11.93
CA ASN A 173 2.26 5.28 13.24
C ASN A 173 1.22 6.42 13.22
N GLU A 174 0.95 7.00 12.04
CA GLU A 174 -0.13 7.98 11.86
C GLU A 174 -1.47 7.30 11.56
N VAL A 175 -1.47 6.00 11.27
CA VAL A 175 -2.67 5.22 10.99
C VAL A 175 -3.37 4.83 12.29
N CYS A 176 -4.68 5.06 12.36
CA CYS A 176 -5.50 4.51 13.43
C CYS A 176 -6.08 3.14 13.05
N TYR A 177 -5.68 2.08 13.75
CA TYR A 177 -6.13 0.71 13.48
C TYR A 177 -7.43 0.39 14.23
N LEU A 178 -8.59 0.68 13.63
CA LEU A 178 -9.89 0.47 14.25
C LEU A 178 -10.37 -1.00 14.17
N TYR A 179 -11.03 -1.48 15.21
CA TYR A 179 -11.68 -2.81 15.19
C TYR A 179 -12.97 -2.83 14.36
N SER A 180 -13.65 -1.69 14.23
CA SER A 180 -14.87 -1.51 13.45
C SER A 180 -14.80 -0.21 12.65
N PRO A 181 -15.39 -0.13 11.45
CA PRO A 181 -15.40 1.10 10.67
C PRO A 181 -16.00 2.28 11.46
N SER A 182 -15.35 3.44 11.34
CA SER A 182 -15.85 4.71 11.89
C SER A 182 -16.56 5.52 10.81
N ALA A 183 -17.64 6.21 11.15
CA ALA A 183 -18.29 7.11 10.21
C ALA A 183 -17.36 8.29 9.84
N VAL A 184 -17.38 8.67 8.56
CA VAL A 184 -16.60 9.79 8.02
C VAL A 184 -17.50 10.79 7.28
N ASN A 185 -17.13 12.05 7.32
CA ASN A 185 -17.81 13.13 6.61
C ASN A 185 -17.00 13.56 5.38
N LYS A 186 -17.66 13.69 4.24
CA LYS A 186 -17.03 14.16 2.99
C LYS A 186 -16.62 15.63 3.11
N THR A 187 -15.40 15.94 2.72
CA THR A 187 -14.90 17.32 2.61
C THR A 187 -15.44 18.00 1.35
N LEU A 188 -15.15 19.29 1.15
CA LEU A 188 -15.47 19.96 -0.11
C LEU A 188 -14.82 19.23 -1.30
N LEU A 189 -13.56 18.85 -1.18
CA LEU A 189 -12.84 18.11 -2.21
C LEU A 189 -13.48 16.74 -2.48
N GLY A 190 -13.83 15.99 -1.42
CA GLY A 190 -14.55 14.72 -1.55
C GLY A 190 -15.88 14.86 -2.30
N LYS A 191 -16.64 15.93 -2.03
CA LYS A 191 -17.89 16.23 -2.75
C LYS A 191 -17.65 16.60 -4.22
N LEU A 192 -16.65 17.43 -4.51
CA LEU A 192 -16.29 17.82 -5.89
C LEU A 192 -15.83 16.63 -6.73
N LEU A 193 -15.14 15.67 -6.10
CA LEU A 193 -14.74 14.41 -6.72
C LEU A 193 -15.84 13.34 -6.71
N GLN A 194 -17.01 13.65 -6.14
CA GLN A 194 -18.12 12.71 -5.98
C GLN A 194 -17.68 11.39 -5.30
N TYR A 195 -16.77 11.47 -4.33
CA TYR A 195 -16.37 10.32 -3.53
C TYR A 195 -17.54 9.85 -2.67
N GLU A 196 -17.77 8.53 -2.57
CA GLU A 196 -19.04 7.99 -2.07
C GLU A 196 -18.99 7.38 -0.66
N SER A 197 -17.83 6.86 -0.25
CA SER A 197 -17.67 6.17 1.04
C SER A 197 -18.06 7.05 2.23
N ASN A 198 -18.63 6.41 3.25
CA ASN A 198 -19.12 7.00 4.49
C ASN A 198 -18.48 6.40 5.74
N ALA A 199 -17.58 5.43 5.58
CA ALA A 199 -16.86 4.81 6.68
C ALA A 199 -15.36 4.69 6.40
N SER A 200 -14.56 4.55 7.45
CA SER A 200 -13.15 4.21 7.34
C SER A 200 -12.69 3.31 8.49
N LEU A 201 -11.88 2.32 8.15
CA LEU A 201 -11.34 1.31 9.07
C LEU A 201 -9.91 1.63 9.52
N ARG A 202 -9.16 2.40 8.73
CA ARG A 202 -7.78 2.78 8.97
C ARG A 202 -7.54 4.25 8.63
N PRO A 203 -8.27 5.20 9.24
CA PRO A 203 -8.08 6.60 8.91
C PRO A 203 -6.70 7.05 9.42
N ILE A 204 -6.05 7.97 8.71
CA ILE A 204 -4.73 8.50 9.10
C ILE A 204 -4.85 9.86 9.77
N LYS A 205 -3.93 10.17 10.66
CA LYS A 205 -3.93 11.46 11.36
C LYS A 205 -3.96 12.59 10.34
N TYR A 206 -4.86 13.55 10.54
CA TYR A 206 -4.94 14.68 9.63
C TYR A 206 -3.73 15.60 9.84
N THR A 207 -2.89 15.70 8.81
CA THR A 207 -1.70 16.58 8.75
C THR A 207 -1.82 17.56 7.59
N THR A 208 -0.96 18.58 7.56
CA THR A 208 -0.90 19.55 6.45
C THR A 208 -0.30 18.97 5.16
N LYS A 209 0.23 17.74 5.18
CA LYS A 209 0.83 17.06 4.04
C LYS A 209 -0.19 16.35 3.14
N ILE A 210 -1.46 16.27 3.57
CA ILE A 210 -2.52 15.56 2.84
C ILE A 210 -3.74 16.47 2.61
N LEU A 211 -4.44 16.21 1.50
CA LEU A 211 -5.73 16.77 1.15
C LEU A 211 -6.82 15.73 1.44
N PRO A 212 -7.60 15.87 2.52
CA PRO A 212 -8.59 14.88 2.90
C PRO A 212 -9.81 14.93 1.97
N LEU A 213 -10.26 13.76 1.50
CA LEU A 213 -11.55 13.58 0.84
C LEU A 213 -12.67 13.34 1.87
N THR A 214 -12.30 12.68 2.98
CA THR A 214 -13.19 12.45 4.12
C THR A 214 -12.47 12.76 5.43
N LEU A 215 -13.22 13.15 6.45
CA LEU A 215 -12.72 13.45 7.78
C LEU A 215 -13.59 12.79 8.85
N THR A 216 -12.95 12.36 9.93
CA THR A 216 -13.61 11.90 11.16
C THR A 216 -12.87 12.42 12.38
N THR A 217 -13.57 12.47 13.51
CA THR A 217 -12.99 12.82 14.81
C THR A 217 -13.12 11.62 15.73
N LEU A 218 -11.98 11.11 16.18
CA LEU A 218 -11.87 9.90 16.97
C LEU A 218 -11.49 10.23 18.42
N SER A 219 -11.79 9.29 19.31
CA SER A 219 -11.51 9.35 20.74
C SER A 219 -10.73 8.11 21.20
N GLY A 220 -10.36 8.04 22.48
CA GLY A 220 -9.55 6.94 23.02
C GLY A 220 -8.09 7.00 22.56
N VAL A 221 -7.54 5.85 22.17
CA VAL A 221 -6.12 5.73 21.74
C VAL A 221 -5.84 6.59 20.50
N CYS A 222 -6.78 6.63 19.55
CA CYS A 222 -6.69 7.46 18.35
C CYS A 222 -7.36 8.83 18.54
N LYS A 223 -7.08 9.55 19.62
CA LYS A 223 -7.74 10.85 19.86
C LYS A 223 -7.30 11.89 18.83
N GLY A 224 -8.24 12.48 18.10
CA GLY A 224 -7.97 13.60 17.20
C GLY A 224 -8.78 13.58 15.90
N LYS A 225 -8.36 14.42 14.94
CA LYS A 225 -8.91 14.47 13.59
C LYS A 225 -8.13 13.55 12.66
N TYR A 226 -8.85 12.76 11.86
CA TYR A 226 -8.28 11.79 10.94
C TYR A 226 -8.96 11.88 9.57
N ALA A 227 -8.22 11.51 8.52
CA ALA A 227 -8.70 11.40 7.15
C ALA A 227 -8.86 9.92 6.77
N GLY A 228 -10.07 9.52 6.35
CA GLY A 228 -10.30 8.16 5.86
C GLY A 228 -9.71 7.95 4.47
N SER A 229 -10.03 8.88 3.58
CA SER A 229 -9.50 8.96 2.21
C SER A 229 -8.87 10.32 1.97
N TRP A 230 -7.80 10.34 1.18
CA TRP A 230 -6.94 11.51 1.05
C TRP A 230 -6.06 11.44 -0.18
N ILE A 231 -5.50 12.60 -0.54
CA ILE A 231 -4.52 12.78 -1.61
C ILE A 231 -3.26 13.39 -0.98
N ALA A 232 -2.08 12.89 -1.33
CA ALA A 232 -0.80 13.50 -1.02
C ALA A 232 -0.07 13.84 -2.32
N GLN A 233 0.52 15.02 -2.40
CA GLN A 233 1.39 15.39 -3.51
C GLN A 233 2.83 15.02 -3.19
N ILE A 234 3.53 14.40 -4.14
CA ILE A 234 4.94 14.00 -4.00
C ILE A 234 5.67 14.38 -5.28
N GLY A 235 6.52 15.40 -5.21
CA GLY A 235 7.10 15.99 -6.43
C GLY A 235 6.00 16.52 -7.35
N GLU A 236 6.00 16.11 -8.61
CA GLU A 236 4.98 16.51 -9.58
C GLU A 236 3.73 15.61 -9.61
N GLY A 237 3.74 14.48 -8.90
CA GLY A 237 2.66 13.50 -8.93
C GLY A 237 1.86 13.39 -7.64
N TYR A 238 0.94 12.43 -7.62
CA TYR A 238 0.00 12.26 -6.52
C TYR A 238 -0.08 10.81 -6.05
N PHE A 239 -0.21 10.65 -4.73
CA PHE A 239 -0.61 9.41 -4.10
C PHE A 239 -2.03 9.59 -3.52
N ILE A 240 -2.96 8.77 -3.96
CA ILE A 240 -4.38 8.84 -3.63
C ILE A 240 -4.73 7.57 -2.87
N ARG A 241 -5.32 7.71 -1.68
CA ARG A 241 -5.85 6.56 -0.93
C ARG A 241 -7.37 6.60 -0.92
N LEU A 242 -8.00 5.57 -1.45
CA LEU A 242 -9.46 5.42 -1.50
C LEU A 242 -9.88 4.06 -0.91
N TYR A 243 -11.02 4.03 -0.25
CA TYR A 243 -11.73 2.81 0.17
C TYR A 243 -10.88 1.81 0.99
N ASP A 244 -10.98 1.89 2.32
CA ASP A 244 -10.43 0.89 3.24
C ASP A 244 -11.51 0.04 3.94
N VAL A 245 -12.76 0.15 3.46
CA VAL A 245 -13.92 -0.66 3.84
C VAL A 245 -14.44 -1.32 2.57
N LYS A 246 -14.33 -2.64 2.49
CA LYS A 246 -14.60 -3.40 1.26
C LYS A 246 -16.04 -3.26 0.77
N GLU A 247 -16.99 -3.24 1.71
CA GLU A 247 -18.42 -3.14 1.45
C GLU A 247 -18.84 -1.78 0.87
N GLU A 248 -17.99 -0.76 0.98
CA GLU A 248 -18.23 0.58 0.43
C GLU A 248 -17.51 0.83 -0.89
N LEU A 249 -16.75 -0.15 -1.42
CA LEU A 249 -16.05 0.04 -2.67
C LEU A 249 -17.03 0.30 -3.81
N ASN A 250 -16.70 1.28 -4.65
CA ASN A 250 -17.29 1.47 -5.96
C ASN A 250 -16.14 1.55 -6.99
N ALA A 251 -15.97 0.49 -7.79
CA ALA A 251 -14.86 0.40 -8.73
C ALA A 251 -14.91 1.48 -9.82
N HIS A 252 -16.07 1.77 -10.40
CA HIS A 252 -16.24 2.89 -11.33
C HIS A 252 -15.74 4.22 -10.75
N LYS A 253 -16.07 4.53 -9.49
CA LYS A 253 -15.62 5.76 -8.84
C LYS A 253 -14.12 5.81 -8.60
N VAL A 254 -13.45 4.68 -8.39
CA VAL A 254 -11.98 4.63 -8.31
C VAL A 254 -11.35 5.14 -9.60
N PHE A 255 -11.81 4.64 -10.75
CA PHE A 255 -11.29 5.07 -12.06
C PHE A 255 -11.62 6.54 -12.34
N GLU A 256 -12.88 6.93 -12.15
CA GLU A 256 -13.34 8.30 -12.39
C GLU A 256 -12.53 9.33 -11.58
N ILE A 257 -12.34 9.08 -10.28
CA ILE A 257 -11.58 9.99 -9.40
C ILE A 257 -10.11 10.06 -9.81
N THR A 258 -9.50 8.90 -10.08
CA THR A 258 -8.08 8.83 -10.44
C THR A 258 -7.81 9.60 -11.74
N GLU A 259 -8.64 9.40 -12.76
CA GLU A 259 -8.51 10.09 -14.05
C GLU A 259 -8.87 11.58 -13.97
N LYS A 260 -9.84 11.94 -13.13
CA LYS A 260 -10.15 13.35 -12.87
C LYS A 260 -8.98 14.07 -12.23
N ILE A 261 -8.27 13.45 -11.29
CA ILE A 261 -7.06 14.03 -10.70
C ILE A 261 -5.97 14.16 -11.78
N ALA A 262 -5.76 13.13 -12.59
CA ALA A 262 -4.78 13.15 -13.68
C ALA A 262 -5.02 14.25 -14.72
N SER A 263 -6.29 14.53 -15.03
CA SER A 263 -6.64 15.58 -16.00
C SER A 263 -6.62 16.99 -15.43
N THR A 264 -6.63 17.16 -14.10
CA THR A 264 -6.81 18.47 -13.47
C THR A 264 -5.51 19.12 -13.02
N ASN A 265 -4.39 18.37 -12.88
CA ASN A 265 -3.09 18.88 -12.41
C ASN A 265 -3.26 19.84 -11.20
N ILE A 266 -3.86 19.33 -10.13
CA ILE A 266 -4.29 20.09 -8.92
C ILE A 266 -3.10 20.71 -8.17
#